data_AF-A0A2I0KX75-F1
#
_entry.id   AF-A0A2I0KX75-F1
#
_cell.length_a   1.000
_cell.length_b   1.000
_cell.length_c   1.000
_cell.angle_alpha   90.00
_cell.angle_beta   90.00
_cell.angle_gamma   90.00
#
_symmetry.space_group_name_H-M   'P 1'
#
loop_
_entity.id
_entity.type
_entity.pdbx_description
1 polymer ?
#
loop_
_entity_poly.entity_id
_entity_poly.type
_entity_poly.pdbx_seq_one_letter_code
_entity_poly.pdbx_strand_id
1 'polypeptide(L)'
;MVKAVVGEETQLKRVEDRLSQSSILSQALLFLSFPPSVGLVIGKLSPSLDRGFVFDLVPTPPNDAGEPACSLLDPIRDDRKKGPKGKSQGGSDSSSLSVDKDWVAEHARQVSRMLVGGIKVVGVYIWVSDIAFKNSTMEICQTVKAVAEAAPTEYNERLLIHICYSPRRWTCKNFSPSSNITSSSLRPCDFKMGKVLNSLQRFRSTYNFDIRYHLSTA
;
A
#
# COMPACT_ATOMS: atom_id res chain seq x y z
N MET A 1 -14.00 -11.99 -11.85
CA MET A 1 -13.79 -10.59 -11.41
C MET A 1 -14.43 -10.35 -10.07
N VAL A 2 -13.67 -9.90 -9.08
CA VAL A 2 -14.22 -9.59 -7.75
C VAL A 2 -15.06 -8.31 -7.82
N LYS A 3 -16.34 -8.38 -7.48
CA LYS A 3 -17.26 -7.22 -7.50
C LYS A 3 -17.26 -6.47 -6.18
N ALA A 4 -17.17 -7.20 -5.07
CA ALA A 4 -17.22 -6.65 -3.72
C ALA A 4 -16.05 -7.14 -2.88
N VAL A 5 -15.42 -6.22 -2.14
CA VAL A 5 -14.35 -6.51 -1.20
C VAL A 5 -14.81 -6.15 0.20
N VAL A 6 -14.72 -7.11 1.12
CA VAL A 6 -15.01 -6.92 2.54
C VAL A 6 -13.70 -6.95 3.31
N GLY A 7 -13.35 -5.84 3.94
CA GLY A 7 -12.18 -5.71 4.77
C GLY A 7 -12.48 -5.91 6.26
N GLU A 8 -11.53 -6.50 6.98
CA GLU A 8 -11.63 -6.68 8.43
C GLU A 8 -11.61 -5.34 9.15
N GLU A 9 -12.77 -4.96 9.70
CA GLU A 9 -13.00 -3.65 10.28
C GLU A 9 -12.01 -3.32 11.40
N THR A 10 -11.73 -4.29 12.28
CA THR A 10 -10.88 -4.07 13.45
C THR A 10 -9.42 -3.82 13.07
N GLN A 11 -8.89 -4.54 12.10
CA GLN A 11 -7.50 -4.39 11.65
C GLN A 11 -7.33 -3.16 10.77
N LEU A 12 -8.26 -2.91 9.86
CA LEU A 12 -8.18 -1.76 8.96
C LEU A 12 -8.30 -0.44 9.70
N LYS A 13 -9.15 -0.36 10.74
CA LYS A 13 -9.20 0.83 11.62
C LYS A 13 -7.89 1.05 12.35
N ARG A 14 -7.24 0.00 12.88
CA ARG A 14 -5.92 0.13 13.51
C ARG A 14 -4.85 0.63 12.55
N VAL A 15 -4.86 0.13 11.31
CA VAL A 15 -3.93 0.60 10.27
C VAL A 15 -4.21 2.06 9.95
N GLU A 16 -5.46 2.44 9.79
CA GLU A 16 -5.88 3.82 9.59
C GLU A 16 -5.41 4.72 10.72
N ASP A 17 -5.65 4.35 11.98
CA ASP A 17 -5.23 5.10 13.17
C ASP A 17 -3.70 5.27 13.21
N ARG A 18 -2.94 4.22 12.88
CA ARG A 18 -1.47 4.29 12.79
C ARG A 18 -0.99 5.25 11.70
N LEU A 19 -1.60 5.18 10.50
CA LEU A 19 -1.28 6.08 9.40
C LEU A 19 -1.63 7.54 9.77
N SER A 20 -2.71 7.73 10.53
CA SER A 20 -3.15 9.02 11.07
C SER A 20 -2.20 9.60 12.09
N GLN A 21 -1.74 8.78 13.03
CA GLN A 21 -0.81 9.22 14.07
C GLN A 21 0.55 9.56 13.47
N SER A 22 1.04 8.73 12.54
CA SER A 22 2.26 9.01 11.77
C SER A 22 2.15 10.35 11.03
N SER A 23 0.96 10.61 10.48
CA SER A 23 0.58 11.85 9.77
C SER A 23 0.49 13.10 10.68
N ILE A 24 0.18 12.92 11.97
CA ILE A 24 0.09 14.02 12.96
C ILE A 24 1.47 14.31 13.54
N LEU A 25 2.25 13.28 13.85
CA LEU A 25 3.61 13.42 14.36
C LEU A 25 4.54 14.09 13.33
N SER A 26 4.35 13.80 12.04
CA SER A 26 5.08 14.48 10.97
C SER A 26 4.72 15.97 10.86
N GLN A 27 3.44 16.33 11.01
CA GLN A 27 2.98 17.73 11.02
C GLN A 27 3.52 18.54 12.20
N ALA A 28 3.66 17.90 13.37
CA ALA A 28 4.15 18.56 14.58
C ALA A 28 5.67 18.81 14.56
N LEU A 29 6.44 17.99 13.82
CA LEU A 29 7.90 18.07 13.83
C LEU A 29 8.47 18.94 12.71
N LEU A 30 7.83 19.05 11.56
CA LEU A 30 8.19 20.00 10.50
C LEU A 30 6.90 20.27 9.72
N PHE A 31 6.64 21.50 9.26
CA PHE A 31 5.50 21.86 8.40
C PHE A 31 5.58 21.20 7.00
N LEU A 32 5.75 19.89 6.94
CA LEU A 32 6.01 19.08 5.76
C LEU A 32 4.86 18.10 5.53
N SER A 33 4.61 17.90 4.24
CA SER A 33 3.62 17.00 3.66
C SER A 33 3.59 15.63 4.33
N PHE A 34 2.39 15.06 4.46
CA PHE A 34 2.16 13.71 4.98
C PHE A 34 3.04 12.68 4.23
N PRO A 35 3.87 11.88 4.94
CA PRO A 35 4.71 10.91 4.27
C PRO A 35 3.83 9.86 3.59
N PRO A 36 4.00 9.60 2.28
CA PRO A 36 3.26 8.56 1.60
C PRO A 36 3.65 7.20 2.18
N SER A 37 2.72 6.24 2.14
CA SER A 37 3.01 4.85 2.52
C SER A 37 2.47 3.87 1.50
N VAL A 38 3.24 2.83 1.22
CA VAL A 38 2.87 1.71 0.34
C VAL A 38 3.05 0.40 1.09
N GLY A 39 2.17 -0.56 0.83
CA GLY A 39 2.29 -1.89 1.42
C GLY A 39 1.40 -2.92 0.77
N LEU A 40 1.37 -4.11 1.37
CA LEU A 40 0.70 -5.28 0.82
C LEU A 40 -0.70 -5.43 1.41
N VAL A 41 -1.63 -5.90 0.58
CA VAL A 41 -2.97 -6.29 0.99
C VAL A 41 -2.99 -7.80 1.21
N ILE A 42 -3.26 -8.23 2.43
CA ILE A 42 -3.33 -9.64 2.79
C ILE A 42 -4.78 -10.07 2.85
N GLY A 43 -5.11 -11.13 2.13
CA GLY A 43 -6.50 -11.50 1.96
C GLY A 43 -6.71 -12.83 1.25
N LYS A 44 -7.96 -13.04 0.86
CA LYS A 44 -8.39 -14.16 0.03
C LYS A 44 -9.39 -13.66 -1.00
N LEU A 45 -9.15 -13.96 -2.27
CA LEU A 45 -10.11 -13.70 -3.34
C LEU A 45 -10.92 -14.97 -3.58
N SER A 46 -12.24 -14.82 -3.71
CA SER A 46 -13.17 -15.92 -3.98
C SER A 46 -13.97 -15.59 -5.24
N PRO A 47 -13.46 -15.94 -6.44
CA PRO A 47 -14.15 -15.64 -7.69
C PRO A 47 -15.50 -16.36 -7.80
N SER A 48 -15.68 -17.51 -7.17
CA SER A 48 -16.98 -18.19 -7.10
C SER A 48 -18.08 -17.37 -6.42
N LEU A 49 -17.70 -16.45 -5.53
CA LEU A 49 -18.61 -15.57 -4.81
C LEU A 49 -18.60 -14.14 -5.34
N ASP A 50 -17.81 -13.86 -6.38
CA ASP A 50 -17.45 -12.50 -6.82
C ASP A 50 -17.02 -11.59 -5.64
N ARG A 51 -16.41 -12.17 -4.60
CA ARG A 51 -16.07 -11.49 -3.35
C ARG A 51 -14.61 -11.65 -2.98
N GLY A 52 -14.00 -10.56 -2.50
CA GLY A 52 -12.68 -10.54 -1.89
C GLY A 52 -12.80 -10.28 -0.40
N PHE A 53 -11.92 -10.90 0.37
CA PHE A 53 -11.80 -10.69 1.81
C PHE A 53 -10.41 -10.14 2.10
N VAL A 54 -10.34 -8.98 2.76
CA VAL A 54 -9.07 -8.36 3.19
C VAL A 54 -8.97 -8.54 4.69
N PHE A 55 -7.91 -9.21 5.14
CA PHE A 55 -7.71 -9.52 6.55
C PHE A 55 -6.78 -8.52 7.22
N ASP A 56 -5.75 -8.06 6.50
CA ASP A 56 -4.76 -7.15 7.06
C ASP A 56 -4.03 -6.34 5.97
N LEU A 57 -3.41 -5.24 6.37
CA LEU A 57 -2.53 -4.42 5.54
C LEU A 57 -1.14 -4.37 6.15
N VAL A 58 -0.15 -4.82 5.39
CA VAL A 58 1.24 -4.93 5.88
C VAL A 58 2.08 -3.83 5.24
N PRO A 59 2.59 -2.86 5.99
CA PRO A 59 3.43 -1.79 5.44
C PRO A 59 4.72 -2.35 4.87
N THR A 60 5.19 -1.78 3.76
CA THR A 60 6.51 -2.12 3.23
C THR A 60 7.58 -1.59 4.19
N PRO A 61 8.54 -2.42 4.62
CA PRO A 61 9.64 -1.96 5.45
C PRO A 61 10.53 -0.95 4.69
N PRO A 62 11.34 -0.15 5.40
CA PRO A 62 12.41 0.63 4.78
C PRO A 62 13.35 -0.29 3.99
N ASN A 63 13.96 0.25 2.94
CA ASN A 63 14.93 -0.50 2.15
C ASN A 63 16.24 -0.73 2.93
N ASP A 64 17.18 -1.47 2.33
CA ASP A 64 18.47 -1.78 2.96
C ASP A 64 19.31 -0.52 3.30
N ALA A 65 19.02 0.61 2.65
CA ALA A 65 19.63 1.90 2.94
C ALA A 65 18.90 2.70 4.04
N GLY A 66 17.78 2.19 4.55
CA GLY A 66 16.93 2.87 5.54
C GLY A 66 15.93 3.88 4.95
N GLU A 67 15.85 3.99 3.62
CA GLU A 67 14.95 4.91 2.92
C GLU A 67 13.53 4.33 2.79
N PRO A 68 12.49 5.18 2.72
CA PRO A 68 11.11 4.72 2.56
C PRO A 68 10.88 4.14 1.15
N ALA A 69 10.03 3.11 1.07
CA ALA A 69 9.65 2.47 -0.20
C ALA A 69 8.87 3.38 -1.18
N CYS A 70 8.39 4.53 -0.71
CA CYS A 70 7.76 5.53 -1.55
C CYS A 70 8.03 6.95 -1.05
N SER A 71 8.17 7.89 -1.96
CA SER A 71 8.36 9.32 -1.66
C SER A 71 7.53 10.20 -2.59
N LEU A 72 7.14 11.38 -2.10
CA LEU A 72 6.50 12.40 -2.93
C LEU A 72 7.58 13.24 -3.59
N LEU A 73 7.52 13.34 -4.91
CA LEU A 73 8.31 14.26 -5.71
C LEU A 73 7.54 15.57 -5.84
N ASP A 74 8.13 16.67 -5.41
CA ASP A 74 7.68 18.01 -5.78
C ASP A 74 8.09 18.29 -7.24
N PRO A 75 7.30 19.04 -8.02
CA PRO A 75 7.73 19.43 -9.36
C PRO A 75 9.02 20.25 -9.27
N ILE A 76 9.96 19.95 -10.16
CA ILE A 76 11.21 20.71 -10.33
C ILE A 76 10.85 22.19 -10.52
N ARG A 77 11.24 23.04 -9.58
CA ARG A 77 11.24 24.50 -9.78
C ARG A 77 12.40 24.80 -10.73
N ASP A 78 12.07 25.08 -11.98
CA ASP A 78 13.03 25.54 -12.97
C ASP A 78 13.57 26.92 -12.53
N ASP A 79 14.85 26.95 -12.14
CA ASP A 79 15.47 28.05 -11.42
C ASP A 79 15.90 29.16 -12.39
N ARG A 80 14.95 29.91 -12.97
CA ARG A 80 15.26 31.04 -13.88
C ARG A 80 14.13 32.09 -14.04
N LYS A 81 13.87 32.92 -13.01
CA LYS A 81 13.78 34.42 -13.09
C LYS A 81 13.24 35.08 -11.80
N LYS A 82 13.93 36.16 -11.39
CA LYS A 82 13.70 37.09 -10.26
C LYS A 82 12.30 37.74 -10.20
N GLY A 83 11.79 37.93 -8.97
CA GLY A 83 10.81 38.98 -8.61
C GLY A 83 10.16 38.78 -7.22
N PRO A 84 10.15 39.76 -6.28
CA PRO A 84 9.69 39.55 -4.90
C PRO A 84 8.32 40.20 -4.58
N LYS A 85 7.37 39.43 -4.04
CA LYS A 85 6.46 39.75 -2.90
C LYS A 85 5.24 38.82 -2.84
N GLY A 86 5.07 38.15 -1.70
CA GLY A 86 3.79 38.09 -0.99
C GLY A 86 2.91 36.83 -1.15
N LYS A 87 2.74 36.13 -0.02
CA LYS A 87 1.71 35.12 0.34
C LYS A 87 1.91 33.69 -0.15
N SER A 88 2.70 32.94 0.63
CA SER A 88 2.66 31.47 0.67
C SER A 88 1.39 31.01 1.39
N GLN A 89 0.34 30.72 0.64
CA GLN A 89 -0.81 29.92 1.07
C GLN A 89 -0.91 28.66 0.20
N GLY A 90 -0.69 27.50 0.83
CA GLY A 90 -1.36 26.21 0.62
C GLY A 90 -1.49 25.62 -0.79
N GLY A 91 -0.84 24.46 -0.99
CA GLY A 91 -1.21 23.49 -2.03
C GLY A 91 -0.04 23.02 -2.87
N SER A 92 0.61 21.92 -2.47
CA SER A 92 1.43 21.11 -3.40
C SER A 92 0.48 20.34 -4.32
N ASP A 93 -0.10 21.06 -5.29
CA ASP A 93 -1.08 20.53 -6.26
C ASP A 93 -0.43 19.72 -7.40
N SER A 94 0.86 19.42 -7.29
CA SER A 94 1.71 18.87 -8.35
C SER A 94 2.63 17.76 -7.85
N SER A 95 2.39 17.25 -6.63
CA SER A 95 3.15 16.12 -6.10
C SER A 95 2.86 14.84 -6.91
N SER A 96 3.93 14.16 -7.32
CA SER A 96 3.87 12.81 -7.90
C SER A 96 4.50 11.82 -6.92
N LEU A 97 4.09 10.57 -6.96
CA LEU A 97 4.54 9.50 -6.08
C LEU A 97 5.57 8.67 -6.85
N SER A 98 6.77 8.55 -6.29
CA SER A 98 7.75 7.53 -6.70
C SER A 98 7.62 6.33 -5.77
N VAL A 99 7.65 5.12 -6.35
CA VAL A 99 7.56 3.87 -5.60
C VAL A 99 8.67 2.95 -6.06
N ASP A 100 9.44 2.42 -5.11
CA ASP A 100 10.40 1.35 -5.40
C ASP A 100 9.64 0.04 -5.62
N LYS A 101 9.24 -0.19 -6.87
CA LYS A 101 8.46 -1.37 -7.28
C LYS A 101 9.18 -2.69 -6.99
N ASP A 102 10.51 -2.71 -7.10
CA ASP A 102 11.31 -3.92 -6.95
C ASP A 102 11.42 -4.29 -5.47
N TRP A 103 11.56 -3.28 -4.59
CA TRP A 103 11.51 -3.48 -3.15
C TRP A 103 10.13 -3.96 -2.67
N VAL A 104 9.05 -3.34 -3.16
CA VAL A 104 7.68 -3.77 -2.81
C VAL A 104 7.41 -5.19 -3.33
N ALA A 105 7.91 -5.54 -4.52
CA ALA A 105 7.80 -6.87 -5.09
C ALA A 105 8.59 -7.91 -4.27
N GLU A 106 9.81 -7.58 -3.83
CA GLU A 106 10.61 -8.45 -2.96
C GLU A 106 9.91 -8.69 -1.62
N HIS A 107 9.37 -7.63 -1.00
CA HIS A 107 8.57 -7.74 0.20
C HIS A 107 7.35 -8.66 -0.02
N ALA A 108 6.65 -8.51 -1.15
CA ALA A 108 5.53 -9.39 -1.51
C ALA A 108 5.97 -10.85 -1.65
N ARG A 109 7.11 -11.12 -2.28
CA ARG A 109 7.68 -12.46 -2.43
C ARG A 109 7.95 -13.10 -1.08
N GLN A 110 8.56 -12.37 -0.15
CA GLN A 110 8.86 -12.85 1.19
C GLN A 110 7.59 -13.14 1.99
N VAL A 111 6.67 -12.18 2.05
CA VAL A 111 5.41 -12.33 2.79
C VAL A 111 4.55 -13.45 2.21
N SER A 112 4.53 -13.63 0.88
CA SER A 112 3.78 -14.72 0.25
C SER A 112 4.19 -16.12 0.74
N ARG A 113 5.45 -16.31 1.13
CA ARG A 113 5.99 -17.57 1.68
C ARG A 113 5.65 -17.76 3.16
N MET A 114 5.34 -16.68 3.86
CA MET A 114 4.97 -16.69 5.28
C MET A 114 3.46 -16.91 5.49
N LEU A 115 2.65 -16.72 4.45
CA LEU A 115 1.20 -16.88 4.52
C LEU A 115 0.78 -18.33 4.28
N VAL A 116 -0.13 -18.81 5.12
CA VAL A 116 -0.67 -20.18 5.09
C VAL A 116 -2.20 -20.17 5.06
N GLY A 117 -2.82 -21.33 4.85
CA GLY A 117 -4.28 -21.49 4.98
C GLY A 117 -5.08 -20.81 3.86
N GLY A 118 -4.51 -20.69 2.65
CA GLY A 118 -5.18 -20.04 1.52
C GLY A 118 -5.26 -18.51 1.62
N ILE A 119 -4.56 -17.93 2.60
CA ILE A 119 -4.32 -16.48 2.68
C ILE A 119 -3.15 -16.16 1.74
N LYS A 120 -3.29 -15.09 0.97
CA LYS A 120 -2.31 -14.66 -0.03
C LYS A 120 -2.13 -13.14 0.00
N VAL A 121 -1.05 -12.68 -0.63
CA VAL A 121 -0.90 -11.28 -1.03
C VAL A 121 -1.86 -11.06 -2.20
N VAL A 122 -2.97 -10.39 -1.95
CA VAL A 122 -4.02 -10.18 -2.96
C VAL A 122 -3.89 -8.84 -3.68
N GLY A 123 -2.98 -7.97 -3.23
CA GLY A 123 -2.88 -6.61 -3.76
C GLY A 123 -1.89 -5.70 -3.05
N VAL A 124 -1.99 -4.41 -3.36
CA VAL A 124 -1.17 -3.34 -2.79
C VAL A 124 -2.10 -2.27 -2.20
N TYR A 125 -1.73 -1.68 -1.08
CA TYR A 125 -2.39 -0.49 -0.55
C TYR A 125 -1.46 0.72 -0.66
N ILE A 126 -2.05 1.90 -0.83
CA ILE A 126 -1.33 3.17 -0.92
C ILE A 126 -2.06 4.21 -0.07
N TRP A 127 -1.31 4.88 0.79
CA TRP A 127 -1.72 6.02 1.59
C TRP A 127 -1.14 7.29 0.97
N VAL A 128 -1.98 8.06 0.28
CA VAL A 128 -1.56 9.27 -0.45
C VAL A 128 -2.76 10.16 -0.79
N SER A 129 -2.58 11.46 -1.09
CA SER A 129 -3.67 12.34 -1.52
C SER A 129 -4.29 11.89 -2.86
N ASP A 130 -5.55 12.28 -3.09
CA ASP A 130 -6.24 12.02 -4.37
C ASP A 130 -5.47 12.59 -5.58
N ILE A 131 -4.77 13.72 -5.40
CA ILE A 131 -4.00 14.39 -6.47
C ILE A 131 -2.77 13.56 -6.83
N ALA A 132 -1.94 13.21 -5.84
CA ALA A 132 -0.75 12.42 -6.06
C ALA A 132 -1.07 11.00 -6.56
N PHE A 133 -2.19 10.41 -6.11
CA PHE A 133 -2.67 9.14 -6.67
C PHE A 133 -2.93 9.26 -8.17
N LYS A 134 -3.67 10.29 -8.61
CA LYS A 134 -4.01 10.50 -10.03
C LYS A 134 -2.76 10.72 -10.87
N ASN A 135 -1.85 11.57 -10.40
CA ASN A 135 -0.60 11.90 -11.08
C ASN A 135 0.32 10.69 -11.26
N SER A 136 0.16 9.66 -10.42
CA SER A 136 1.10 8.53 -10.32
C SER A 136 0.45 7.19 -10.65
N THR A 137 -0.72 7.22 -11.29
CA THR A 137 -1.50 6.02 -11.61
C THR A 137 -0.67 4.97 -12.36
N MET A 138 0.20 5.41 -13.28
CA MET A 138 1.07 4.51 -14.04
C MET A 138 2.12 3.83 -13.16
N GLU A 139 2.79 4.58 -12.29
CA GLU A 139 3.78 4.06 -11.33
C GLU A 139 3.15 3.02 -10.39
N ILE A 140 1.95 3.35 -9.91
CA ILE A 140 1.15 2.47 -9.04
C ILE A 140 0.79 1.17 -9.78
N CYS A 141 0.30 1.27 -11.02
CA CYS A 141 -0.01 0.08 -11.83
C CYS A 141 1.22 -0.79 -12.08
N GLN A 142 2.39 -0.19 -12.33
CA GLN A 142 3.65 -0.94 -12.47
C GLN A 142 4.03 -1.66 -11.18
N THR A 143 3.88 -1.00 -10.04
CA THR A 143 4.12 -1.61 -8.71
C THR A 143 3.19 -2.79 -8.47
N VAL A 144 1.88 -2.63 -8.74
CA VAL A 144 0.91 -3.73 -8.59
C VAL A 144 1.25 -4.89 -9.51
N LYS A 145 1.72 -4.62 -10.74
CA LYS A 145 2.17 -5.65 -11.68
C LYS A 145 3.40 -6.39 -11.14
N ALA A 146 4.42 -5.67 -10.66
CA ALA A 146 5.63 -6.28 -10.09
C ALA A 146 5.29 -7.18 -8.89
N VAL A 147 4.37 -6.74 -8.03
CA VAL A 147 3.84 -7.55 -6.92
C VAL A 147 3.08 -8.77 -7.41
N ALA A 148 2.31 -8.65 -8.50
CA ALA A 148 1.59 -9.78 -9.08
C ALA A 148 2.53 -10.87 -9.59
N GLU A 149 3.64 -10.47 -10.21
CA GLU A 149 4.69 -11.37 -10.71
C GLU A 149 5.49 -12.00 -9.57
N ALA A 150 5.82 -11.24 -8.53
CA ALA A 150 6.62 -11.72 -7.39
C ALA A 150 5.83 -12.61 -6.41
N ALA A 151 4.52 -12.37 -6.29
CA ALA A 151 3.60 -13.16 -5.48
C ALA A 151 2.44 -13.65 -6.35
N PRO A 152 2.65 -14.70 -7.18
CA PRO A 152 1.60 -15.24 -8.02
C PRO A 152 0.48 -15.84 -7.16
N THR A 153 -0.74 -15.71 -7.64
CA THR A 153 -1.93 -16.32 -7.03
C THR A 153 -2.68 -17.05 -8.13
N GLU A 154 -3.63 -17.90 -7.75
CA GLU A 154 -4.47 -18.67 -8.68
C GLU A 154 -5.32 -17.77 -9.59
N TYR A 155 -5.41 -16.48 -9.27
CA TYR A 155 -6.20 -15.51 -9.99
C TYR A 155 -5.31 -14.42 -10.56
N ASN A 156 -5.54 -14.09 -11.82
CA ASN A 156 -4.79 -13.00 -12.46
C ASN A 156 -5.13 -11.63 -11.87
N GLU A 157 -6.24 -11.47 -11.15
CA GLU A 157 -6.63 -10.16 -10.61
C GLU A 157 -5.87 -9.79 -9.32
N ARG A 158 -5.63 -8.49 -9.13
CA ARG A 158 -5.05 -7.91 -7.91
C ARG A 158 -5.90 -6.76 -7.40
N LEU A 159 -5.88 -6.54 -6.09
CA LEU A 159 -6.53 -5.40 -5.47
C LEU A 159 -5.56 -4.22 -5.32
N LEU A 160 -6.08 -3.02 -5.54
CA LEU A 160 -5.43 -1.76 -5.19
C LEU A 160 -6.34 -1.04 -4.21
N ILE A 161 -5.87 -0.86 -2.98
CA ILE A 161 -6.58 -0.09 -1.95
C ILE A 161 -5.92 1.27 -1.84
N HIS A 162 -6.62 2.31 -2.26
CA HIS A 162 -6.16 3.68 -2.06
C HIS A 162 -6.87 4.29 -0.86
N ILE A 163 -6.06 4.75 0.09
CA ILE A 163 -6.51 5.42 1.30
C ILE A 163 -6.08 6.89 1.19
N CYS A 164 -7.04 7.75 0.89
CA CYS A 164 -6.81 9.18 0.81
C CYS A 164 -6.79 9.79 2.21
N TYR A 165 -5.87 10.72 2.48
CA TYR A 165 -5.82 11.43 3.75
C TYR A 165 -6.59 12.78 3.74
N SER A 166 -7.04 13.27 2.58
CA SER A 166 -7.80 14.53 2.47
C SER A 166 -8.74 14.56 1.24
N PRO A 167 -10.04 14.25 1.41
CA PRO A 167 -10.69 13.75 2.62
C PRO A 167 -10.31 12.29 2.91
N ARG A 168 -10.46 11.89 4.19
CA ARG A 168 -10.22 10.51 4.61
C ARG A 168 -11.18 9.55 3.94
N ARG A 169 -10.69 8.80 2.94
CA ARG A 169 -11.55 7.95 2.12
C ARG A 169 -10.83 6.70 1.63
N TRP A 170 -11.52 5.58 1.75
CA TRP A 170 -11.08 4.30 1.23
C TRP A 170 -11.67 4.06 -0.16
N THR A 171 -10.83 3.68 -1.12
CA THR A 171 -11.26 3.26 -2.44
C THR A 171 -10.59 1.95 -2.82
N CYS A 172 -11.35 1.04 -3.41
CA CYS A 172 -10.88 -0.25 -3.90
C CYS A 172 -10.93 -0.24 -5.42
N LYS A 173 -9.86 -0.73 -6.06
CA LYS A 173 -9.84 -0.98 -7.50
C LYS A 173 -9.28 -2.37 -7.77
N ASN A 174 -9.90 -3.09 -8.69
CA ASN A 174 -9.34 -4.29 -9.28
C ASN A 174 -8.33 -3.88 -10.35
N PHE A 175 -7.18 -4.52 -10.34
CA PHE A 175 -6.15 -4.43 -11.35
C PHE A 175 -6.10 -5.77 -12.09
N SER A 176 -6.26 -5.72 -13.40
CA SER A 176 -5.99 -6.85 -14.29
C SER A 176 -4.60 -6.66 -14.90
N PRO A 177 -3.63 -7.56 -14.65
CA PRO A 177 -2.34 -7.59 -15.32
C PRO A 177 -2.53 -8.06 -16.77
N SER A 178 -3.04 -7.18 -17.63
CA SER A 178 -2.91 -7.31 -19.07
C SER A 178 -1.49 -6.94 -19.51
N SER A 179 -1.03 -7.50 -20.62
CA SER A 179 0.30 -7.24 -21.19
C SER A 179 0.58 -5.76 -21.45
N ASN A 180 -0.46 -4.97 -21.75
CA ASN A 180 -0.39 -3.51 -21.81
C ASN A 180 -0.94 -2.89 -20.52
N ILE A 181 -0.09 -2.17 -19.78
CA ILE A 181 -0.52 -1.39 -18.61
C ILE A 181 -1.13 -0.09 -19.13
N THR A 182 -2.43 0.08 -18.95
CA THR A 182 -3.12 1.35 -19.20
C THR A 182 -3.81 1.82 -17.94
N SER A 183 -4.08 3.12 -17.83
CA SER A 183 -4.87 3.68 -16.72
C SER A 183 -6.27 3.04 -16.62
N SER A 184 -6.77 2.45 -17.70
CA SER A 184 -8.02 1.68 -17.77
C SER A 184 -7.95 0.26 -17.18
N SER A 185 -6.76 -0.23 -16.82
CA SER A 185 -6.57 -1.53 -16.15
C SER A 185 -7.10 -1.53 -14.71
N LEU A 186 -7.37 -0.35 -14.14
CA LEU A 186 -8.00 -0.18 -12.83
C LEU A 186 -9.52 -0.05 -12.95
N ARG A 187 -10.24 -1.00 -12.37
CA ARG A 187 -11.71 -1.00 -12.32
C ARG A 187 -12.17 -0.84 -10.87
N PRO A 188 -13.04 0.14 -10.55
CA PRO A 188 -13.56 0.27 -9.19
C PRO A 188 -14.23 -1.01 -8.69
N CYS A 189 -14.03 -1.34 -7.41
CA CYS A 189 -14.74 -2.38 -6.66
C CYS A 189 -15.48 -1.77 -5.48
N ASP A 190 -16.62 -2.37 -5.12
CA ASP A 190 -17.32 -2.02 -3.89
C ASP A 190 -16.47 -2.42 -2.69
N PHE A 191 -16.15 -1.47 -1.81
CA PHE A 191 -15.41 -1.74 -0.59
C PHE A 191 -16.28 -1.52 0.64
N LYS A 192 -16.31 -2.52 1.53
CA LYS A 192 -17.05 -2.46 2.79
C LYS A 192 -16.18 -2.98 3.92
N MET A 193 -16.36 -2.43 5.12
CA MET A 193 -15.75 -2.98 6.33
C MET A 193 -16.73 -3.92 7.01
N GLY A 194 -16.23 -5.02 7.57
CA GLY A 194 -17.03 -6.01 8.30
C GLY A 194 -16.17 -6.96 9.12
N LYS A 195 -16.81 -7.89 9.82
CA LYS A 195 -16.16 -8.91 10.65
C LYS A 195 -15.90 -10.18 9.84
N VAL A 196 -14.83 -10.20 9.06
CA VAL A 196 -14.47 -11.31 8.17
C VAL A 196 -13.63 -12.38 8.88
N LEU A 197 -12.85 -11.99 9.90
CA LEU A 197 -12.03 -12.93 10.68
C LEU A 197 -12.86 -13.95 11.47
N ASN A 198 -14.13 -13.64 11.77
CA ASN A 198 -15.04 -14.58 12.46
C ASN A 198 -15.31 -15.84 11.63
N SER A 199 -15.07 -15.80 10.32
CA SER A 199 -15.20 -16.97 9.45
C SER A 199 -13.95 -17.86 9.42
N LEU A 200 -12.84 -17.43 10.04
CA LEU A 200 -11.58 -18.14 10.03
C LEU A 200 -11.32 -18.84 11.37
N GLN A 201 -10.68 -20.01 11.30
CA GLN A 201 -10.12 -20.68 12.48
C GLN A 201 -8.72 -20.15 12.75
N ARG A 202 -8.48 -19.71 14.00
CA ARG A 202 -7.16 -19.26 14.43
C ARG A 202 -6.41 -20.44 15.05
N PHE A 203 -5.29 -20.79 14.45
CA PHE A 203 -4.33 -21.73 15.02
C PHE A 203 -3.19 -20.95 15.66
N ARG A 204 -2.77 -21.37 16.86
CA ARG A 204 -1.63 -20.80 17.57
C ARG A 204 -0.52 -21.85 17.60
N SER A 205 0.58 -21.57 16.93
CA SER A 205 1.82 -22.34 17.07
C SER A 205 2.84 -21.49 17.81
N THR A 206 3.58 -22.10 18.73
CA THR A 206 4.64 -21.44 19.50
C THR A 206 5.95 -22.13 19.15
N TYR A 207 6.89 -21.39 18.60
CA TYR A 207 8.23 -21.89 18.28
C TYR A 207 9.22 -21.28 19.28
N ASN A 208 10.01 -22.13 19.93
CA ASN A 208 11.10 -21.70 20.79
C ASN A 208 12.39 -21.77 19.98
N PHE A 209 13.07 -20.63 19.83
CA PHE A 209 14.36 -20.55 19.15
C PHE A 209 15.44 -20.20 20.18
N ASP A 210 16.55 -20.95 20.18
CA ASP A 210 17.76 -20.62 20.92
C ASP A 210 18.77 -20.03 19.91
N ILE A 211 18.98 -18.72 19.95
CA ILE A 211 19.90 -18.01 19.04
C ILE A 211 21.17 -17.68 19.83
N ARG A 212 22.27 -18.35 19.50
CA ARG A 212 23.59 -18.07 20.06
C ARG A 212 24.32 -17.06 19.20
N TYR A 213 24.48 -15.84 19.71
CA TYR A 213 25.33 -14.83 19.09
C TYR A 213 26.78 -15.08 19.52
N HIS A 214 27.67 -15.32 18.55
CA HIS A 214 29.10 -15.33 18.80
C HIS A 214 29.60 -13.89 18.75
N LEU A 215 29.99 -13.35 19.91
CA LEU A 215 30.69 -12.07 19.99
C LEU A 215 32.16 -12.32 19.62
N SER A 216 32.56 -11.94 18.41
CA SER A 216 33.96 -11.81 18.06
C SER A 216 34.52 -10.59 18.80
N THR A 217 35.31 -10.82 19.83
CA THR A 217 36.09 -9.77 20.48
C THR A 217 37.27 -9.42 19.58
N ALA A 218 37.38 -8.15 19.21
CA ALA A 218 38.53 -7.58 18.50
C ALA A 218 39.58 -7.10 19.51
#